data_AF-A0A9J6EQQ2-F1
#
_entry.id   AF-A0A9J6EQQ2-F1
#
_cell.length_a   1.000
_cell.length_b   1.000
_cell.length_c   1.000
_cell.angle_alpha   90.00
_cell.angle_beta   90.00
_cell.angle_gamma   90.00
#
_symmetry.space_group_name_H-M   'P 1'
#
loop_
_entity.id
_entity.type
_entity.pdbx_description
1 polymer ?
#
loop_
_entity_poly.entity_id
_entity_poly.type
_entity_poly.pdbx_seq_one_letter_code
_entity_poly.pdbx_strand_id
1 'polypeptide(L)'
;MAECRCFIKALASNVSLKKVTVEWLEHTTAAEICRTLRENGVGDRFSVGAPLVVEEPVVALTECKELHCIKFDSDIFDSDVYGSDHESKQLRTTLFLLPASTHVTSFCLNGSDEPLSKELSSLLSQYIVGTTVLRELVLNFGYVSEKDVDRADRTLVQALSLNRSIRKLSIKGCWFDETGCEMLADVVQYSRTIYDFCCEVSTEESRIALIQKLL
;
A
#
# COMPACT_ATOMS: atom_id res chain seq x y z
N MET A 1 21.72 -7.46 -11.10
CA MET A 1 22.10 -8.32 -9.94
C MET A 1 23.52 -8.12 -9.42
N ALA A 2 24.57 -8.21 -10.25
CA ALA A 2 25.94 -7.96 -9.78
C ALA A 2 26.10 -6.55 -9.15
N GLU A 3 25.46 -5.54 -9.75
CA GLU A 3 25.46 -4.16 -9.28
C GLU A 3 24.79 -3.98 -7.91
N CYS A 4 23.64 -4.62 -7.66
CA CYS A 4 23.00 -4.62 -6.32
C CYS A 4 23.91 -5.21 -5.25
N ARG A 5 24.59 -6.33 -5.54
CA ARG A 5 25.53 -6.94 -4.59
C ARG A 5 26.75 -6.05 -4.33
N CYS A 6 27.27 -5.37 -5.36
CA CYS A 6 28.34 -4.39 -5.21
C CYS A 6 27.89 -3.19 -4.36
N PHE A 7 26.69 -2.66 -4.59
CA PHE A 7 26.10 -1.58 -3.81
C PHE A 7 25.95 -1.97 -2.33
N ILE A 8 25.39 -3.15 -2.04
CA ILE A 8 25.21 -3.63 -0.66
C ILE A 8 26.57 -3.84 0.02
N LYS A 9 27.57 -4.40 -0.67
CA LYS A 9 28.93 -4.56 -0.12
C LYS A 9 29.60 -3.20 0.16
N ALA A 10 29.44 -2.23 -0.74
CA ALA A 10 29.95 -0.88 -0.53
C ALA A 10 29.30 -0.22 0.69
N LEU A 11 28.00 -0.44 0.89
CA LEU A 11 27.27 0.07 2.06
C LEU A 11 27.63 -0.66 3.35
N ALA A 12 27.87 -1.97 3.30
CA ALA A 12 28.38 -2.72 4.43
C ALA A 12 29.74 -2.20 4.90
N SER A 13 30.58 -1.79 3.95
CA SER A 13 31.87 -1.16 4.23
C SER A 13 31.74 0.29 4.70
N ASN A 14 30.57 0.91 4.56
CA ASN A 14 30.32 2.28 5.00
C ASN A 14 29.87 2.32 6.47
N VAL A 15 30.70 2.89 7.34
CA VAL A 15 30.44 3.04 8.78
C VAL A 15 29.69 4.32 9.16
N SER A 16 29.58 5.27 8.24
CA SER A 16 28.98 6.58 8.48
C SER A 16 27.46 6.58 8.27
N LEU A 17 26.96 5.78 7.32
CA LEU A 17 25.55 5.67 7.02
C LEU A 17 24.85 4.81 8.08
N LYS A 18 23.91 5.43 8.79
CA LYS A 18 23.13 4.79 9.86
C LYS A 18 21.81 4.22 9.38
N LYS A 19 21.22 4.83 8.35
CA LYS A 19 19.95 4.41 7.75
C LYS A 19 19.99 4.64 6.25
N VAL A 20 19.56 3.65 5.48
CA VAL A 20 19.41 3.73 4.02
C VAL A 20 18.02 3.22 3.65
N THR A 21 17.27 4.03 2.93
CA THR A 21 15.98 3.64 2.35
C THR A 21 16.17 3.48 0.85
N VAL A 22 15.73 2.34 0.32
CA VAL A 22 15.65 2.12 -1.13
C VAL A 22 14.17 2.06 -1.47
N GLU A 23 13.65 3.08 -2.16
CA GLU A 23 12.21 3.21 -2.44
C GLU A 23 11.78 2.50 -3.73
N TRP A 24 12.71 2.33 -4.66
CA TRP A 24 12.45 1.70 -5.95
C TRP A 24 13.53 0.67 -6.24
N LEU A 25 13.09 -0.58 -6.38
CA LEU A 25 13.90 -1.71 -6.80
C LEU A 25 13.22 -2.36 -7.98
N GLU A 26 13.93 -2.48 -9.09
CA GLU A 26 13.45 -3.23 -10.26
C GLU A 26 13.24 -4.71 -9.93
N HIS A 27 12.37 -5.34 -10.73
CA HIS A 27 11.61 -6.57 -10.44
C HIS A 27 12.35 -7.82 -9.95
N THR A 28 13.67 -7.86 -10.00
CA THR A 28 14.43 -9.05 -9.60
C THR A 28 14.96 -8.96 -8.16
N THR A 29 14.13 -9.56 -7.30
CA THR A 29 14.42 -10.20 -6.00
C THR A 29 14.71 -9.28 -4.79
N ALA A 30 13.66 -8.61 -4.31
CA ALA A 30 13.60 -8.08 -2.94
C ALA A 30 14.07 -9.12 -1.89
N ALA A 31 13.70 -10.40 -2.07
CA ALA A 31 14.17 -11.49 -1.20
C ALA A 31 15.69 -11.69 -1.26
N GLU A 32 16.32 -11.57 -2.43
CA GLU A 32 17.78 -11.67 -2.56
C GLU A 32 18.50 -10.44 -2.01
N ILE A 33 17.91 -9.26 -2.17
CA ILE A 33 18.42 -8.03 -1.55
C ILE A 33 18.37 -8.16 -0.03
N CYS A 34 17.22 -8.52 0.53
CA CYS A 34 17.08 -8.76 1.97
C CYS A 34 18.03 -9.87 2.46
N ARG A 35 18.19 -10.97 1.70
CA ARG A 35 19.19 -12.00 1.99
C ARG A 35 20.61 -11.44 2.00
N THR A 36 20.98 -10.65 1.00
CA THR A 36 22.31 -10.04 0.89
C THR A 36 22.54 -9.03 2.01
N LEU A 37 21.54 -8.24 2.40
CA LEU A 37 21.61 -7.32 3.55
C LEU A 37 21.86 -8.08 4.85
N ARG A 38 21.20 -9.23 5.05
CA ARG A 38 21.43 -10.11 6.21
C ARG A 38 22.82 -10.73 6.21
N GLU A 39 23.26 -11.28 5.07
CA GLU A 39 24.59 -11.88 4.91
C GLU A 39 25.73 -10.89 5.22
N ASN A 40 25.50 -9.59 4.99
CA ASN A 40 26.49 -8.54 5.25
C ASN A 40 26.29 -7.84 6.62
N GLY A 41 25.35 -8.30 7.45
CA GLY A 41 25.11 -7.75 8.80
C GLY A 41 24.59 -6.31 8.79
N VAL A 42 23.90 -5.90 7.73
CA VAL A 42 23.42 -4.52 7.57
C VAL A 42 21.90 -4.39 7.64
N GLY A 43 21.14 -5.47 7.80
CA GLY A 43 19.67 -5.46 7.76
C GLY A 43 19.02 -4.38 8.63
N ASP A 44 19.50 -4.20 9.87
CA ASP A 44 18.94 -3.20 10.83
C ASP A 44 19.14 -1.74 10.39
N ARG A 45 20.06 -1.48 9.46
CA ARG A 45 20.33 -0.14 8.90
C ARG A 45 19.55 0.13 7.63
N PHE A 46 18.80 -0.85 7.11
CA PHE A 46 18.18 -0.77 5.80
C PHE A 46 16.67 -0.90 5.87
N SER A 47 16.02 -0.13 5.03
CA SER A 47 14.57 -0.14 4.87
C SER A 47 14.29 -0.25 3.39
N VAL A 48 13.74 -1.39 2.97
CA VAL A 48 13.44 -1.65 1.57
C VAL A 48 11.96 -1.35 1.31
N GLY A 49 11.72 -0.45 0.36
CA GLY A 49 10.45 -0.27 -0.31
C GLY A 49 10.51 -0.96 -1.67
N ALA A 50 9.54 -1.82 -1.94
CA ALA A 50 9.51 -2.59 -3.16
C ALA A 50 8.27 -2.20 -3.97
N PRO A 51 8.44 -1.56 -5.15
CA PRO A 51 7.42 -1.55 -6.19
C PRO A 51 7.46 -2.95 -6.81
N LEU A 52 6.72 -3.90 -6.25
CA LEU A 52 6.84 -5.30 -6.67
C LEU A 52 5.50 -6.03 -6.58
N VAL A 53 5.12 -6.55 -7.74
CA VAL A 53 4.54 -7.89 -7.92
C VAL A 53 5.49 -8.87 -7.24
N VAL A 54 5.24 -9.15 -5.95
CA VAL A 54 6.10 -10.06 -5.19
C VAL A 54 5.94 -11.46 -5.77
N GLU A 55 6.90 -11.90 -6.59
CA GLU A 55 6.93 -13.26 -7.16
C GLU A 55 6.68 -14.34 -6.10
N GLU A 56 7.19 -14.12 -4.89
CA GLU A 56 7.03 -15.00 -3.74
C GLU A 56 6.56 -14.21 -2.49
N PRO A 57 5.27 -13.85 -2.38
CA PRO A 57 4.75 -13.03 -1.27
C PRO A 57 5.03 -13.64 0.10
N VAL A 58 4.98 -14.97 0.16
CA VAL A 58 5.26 -15.74 1.38
C VAL A 58 6.70 -15.51 1.84
N VAL A 59 7.69 -15.69 0.96
CA VAL A 59 9.11 -15.54 1.31
C VAL A 59 9.42 -14.10 1.69
N ALA A 60 8.93 -13.13 0.92
CA ALA A 60 9.15 -11.72 1.22
C ALA A 60 8.57 -11.33 2.58
N LEU A 61 7.32 -11.67 2.87
CA LEU A 61 6.65 -11.25 4.09
C LEU A 61 7.07 -12.05 5.33
N THR A 62 7.57 -13.28 5.19
CA THR A 62 7.95 -14.10 6.35
C THR A 62 9.44 -14.02 6.66
N GLU A 63 10.29 -13.87 5.64
CA GLU A 63 11.74 -13.92 5.81
C GLU A 63 12.42 -12.54 5.73
N CYS A 64 11.80 -11.52 5.13
CA CYS A 64 12.44 -10.24 4.85
C CYS A 64 12.00 -9.14 5.82
N LYS A 65 12.50 -9.19 7.05
CA LYS A 65 12.18 -8.22 8.11
C LYS A 65 12.59 -6.77 7.78
N GLU A 66 13.48 -6.58 6.82
CA GLU A 66 13.93 -5.29 6.30
C GLU A 66 12.90 -4.61 5.36
N LEU A 67 11.90 -5.37 4.90
CA LEU A 67 10.86 -4.90 3.99
C LEU A 67 9.79 -4.11 4.76
N HIS A 68 9.83 -2.79 4.68
CA HIS A 68 8.94 -1.92 5.45
C HIS A 68 7.83 -1.27 4.62
N CYS A 69 7.99 -1.28 3.29
CA CYS A 69 7.07 -0.66 2.35
C CYS A 69 6.79 -1.61 1.18
N ILE A 70 5.52 -1.79 0.86
CA ILE A 70 5.07 -2.58 -0.29
C ILE A 70 4.24 -1.67 -1.19
N LYS A 71 4.59 -1.65 -2.46
CA LYS A 71 3.86 -0.92 -3.49
C LYS A 71 3.44 -1.87 -4.61
N PHE A 72 2.15 -1.89 -4.89
CA PHE A 72 1.55 -2.54 -6.03
C PHE A 72 1.15 -1.49 -7.06
N ASP A 73 1.52 -1.71 -8.31
CA ASP A 73 1.08 -0.90 -9.44
C ASP A 73 0.23 -1.77 -10.37
N SER A 74 -0.99 -1.34 -10.60
CA SER A 74 -2.08 -2.05 -11.25
C SER A 74 -2.17 -1.78 -12.74
N ASP A 75 -1.33 -0.90 -13.28
CA ASP A 75 -1.15 -0.72 -14.73
C ASP A 75 -0.78 -2.05 -15.44
N ILE A 76 -0.52 -3.11 -14.68
CA ILE A 76 -0.23 -4.46 -15.14
C ILE A 76 -1.47 -5.38 -15.16
N PHE A 77 -2.62 -4.96 -14.60
CA PHE A 77 -3.88 -5.71 -14.67
C PHE A 77 -4.65 -5.49 -15.97
N ASP A 78 -4.13 -4.66 -16.88
CA ASP A 78 -4.76 -4.36 -18.15
C ASP A 78 -4.98 -5.66 -18.97
N SER A 79 -6.24 -5.99 -19.18
CA SER A 79 -6.73 -7.34 -19.48
C SER A 79 -6.39 -7.89 -20.88
N ASP A 80 -5.65 -7.14 -21.69
CA ASP A 80 -5.39 -7.46 -23.09
C ASP A 80 -4.06 -8.21 -23.34
N VAL A 81 -3.23 -8.43 -22.31
CA VAL A 81 -1.95 -9.13 -22.45
C VAL A 81 -1.84 -10.26 -21.41
N TYR A 82 -1.60 -11.49 -21.87
CA TYR A 82 -1.32 -12.70 -21.08
C TYR A 82 -0.49 -12.41 -19.81
N GLY A 83 -1.14 -12.14 -18.67
CA GLY A 83 -0.44 -11.74 -17.43
C GLY A 83 -1.31 -11.34 -16.23
N SER A 84 -2.54 -10.85 -16.46
CA SER A 84 -3.42 -10.26 -15.42
C SER A 84 -3.77 -11.19 -14.24
N ASP A 85 -3.89 -12.51 -14.48
CA ASP A 85 -4.26 -13.48 -13.44
C ASP A 85 -3.16 -13.70 -12.38
N HIS A 86 -1.90 -13.68 -12.79
CA HIS A 86 -0.79 -14.01 -11.89
C HIS A 86 -0.59 -12.93 -10.84
N GLU A 87 -0.64 -11.68 -11.27
CA GLU A 87 -0.39 -10.53 -10.39
C GLU A 87 -1.59 -10.27 -9.48
N SER A 88 -2.81 -10.47 -9.99
CA SER A 88 -4.04 -10.43 -9.18
C SER A 88 -3.95 -11.47 -8.06
N LYS A 89 -3.48 -12.68 -8.38
CA LYS A 89 -3.23 -13.74 -7.38
C LYS A 89 -2.17 -13.34 -6.36
N GLN A 90 -1.09 -12.67 -6.77
CA GLN A 90 -0.07 -12.20 -5.84
C GLN A 90 -0.56 -11.07 -4.92
N LEU A 91 -1.30 -10.10 -5.44
CA LEU A 91 -1.91 -9.05 -4.63
C LEU A 91 -2.84 -9.66 -3.59
N ARG A 92 -3.71 -10.59 -4.00
CA ARG A 92 -4.60 -11.33 -3.09
C ARG A 92 -3.82 -12.08 -2.02
N THR A 93 -2.78 -12.82 -2.43
CA THR A 93 -1.92 -13.56 -1.51
C THR A 93 -1.20 -12.62 -0.54
N THR A 94 -0.72 -11.49 -1.02
CA THR A 94 -0.04 -10.47 -0.22
C THR A 94 -0.99 -9.87 0.80
N LEU A 95 -2.19 -9.44 0.40
CA LEU A 95 -3.21 -8.91 1.30
C LEU A 95 -3.66 -9.93 2.34
N PHE A 96 -3.68 -11.22 2.00
CA PHE A 96 -3.99 -12.29 2.95
C PHE A 96 -2.89 -12.50 4.01
N LEU A 97 -1.62 -12.33 3.64
CA LEU A 97 -0.47 -12.56 4.53
C LEU A 97 -0.08 -11.32 5.33
N LEU A 98 -0.32 -10.13 4.78
CA LEU A 98 0.05 -8.84 5.36
C LEU A 98 -0.44 -8.60 6.80
N PRO A 99 -1.65 -9.03 7.22
CA PRO A 99 -2.08 -8.90 8.62
C PRO A 99 -1.14 -9.55 9.63
N ALA A 100 -0.43 -10.62 9.25
CA ALA A 100 0.53 -11.30 10.10
C ALA A 100 1.92 -10.63 10.10
N SER A 101 2.18 -9.71 9.15
CA SER A 101 3.44 -8.97 9.08
C SER A 101 3.52 -7.91 10.17
N THR A 102 4.62 -7.91 10.91
CA THR A 102 4.89 -6.95 11.99
C THR A 102 5.85 -5.82 11.59
N HIS A 103 6.35 -5.83 10.37
CA HIS A 103 7.42 -4.94 9.90
C HIS A 103 7.01 -4.06 8.70
N VAL A 104 5.98 -4.47 7.95
CA VAL A 104 5.44 -3.65 6.86
C VAL A 104 4.60 -2.51 7.45
N THR A 105 5.11 -1.29 7.32
CA THR A 105 4.52 -0.07 7.89
C THR A 105 3.96 0.87 6.82
N SER A 106 4.27 0.63 5.55
CA SER A 106 3.71 1.37 4.42
C SER A 106 3.15 0.42 3.37
N PHE A 107 1.95 0.69 2.91
CA PHE A 107 1.30 -0.03 1.83
C PHE A 107 0.76 0.97 0.80
N CYS A 108 1.15 0.77 -0.44
CA CYS A 108 0.69 1.57 -1.58
C CYS A 108 0.07 0.63 -2.61
N LEU A 109 -1.15 0.93 -3.02
CA LEU A 109 -1.84 0.29 -4.12
C LEU A 109 -2.22 1.38 -5.11
N ASN A 110 -1.50 1.40 -6.23
CA ASN A 110 -1.92 2.12 -7.42
C ASN A 110 -2.78 1.15 -8.24
N GLY A 111 -3.99 1.57 -8.57
CA GLY A 111 -4.97 1.00 -9.48
C GLY A 111 -4.83 1.63 -10.87
N SER A 112 -5.09 0.86 -11.93
CA SER A 112 -5.33 1.38 -13.28
C SER A 112 -6.64 2.16 -13.32
N ASP A 113 -7.07 2.59 -14.51
CA ASP A 113 -8.37 3.24 -14.77
C ASP A 113 -9.60 2.35 -14.53
N GLU A 114 -9.47 1.29 -13.72
CA GLU A 114 -10.57 0.41 -13.31
C GLU A 114 -11.03 0.67 -11.87
N PRO A 115 -12.33 0.49 -11.58
CA PRO A 115 -12.86 0.64 -10.25
C PRO A 115 -12.36 -0.49 -9.33
N LEU A 116 -12.20 -0.17 -8.05
CA LEU A 116 -11.87 -1.16 -7.04
C LEU A 116 -12.95 -2.26 -6.99
N SER A 117 -12.60 -3.47 -7.43
CA SER A 117 -13.52 -4.62 -7.35
C SER A 117 -13.96 -4.89 -5.91
N LYS A 118 -15.21 -5.37 -5.73
CA LYS A 118 -15.75 -5.72 -4.41
C LYS A 118 -14.90 -6.75 -3.65
N GLU A 119 -14.29 -7.69 -4.37
CA GLU A 119 -13.40 -8.68 -3.78
C GLU A 119 -12.13 -8.02 -3.23
N LEU A 120 -11.47 -7.18 -4.03
CA LEU A 120 -10.26 -6.48 -3.61
C LEU A 120 -10.54 -5.50 -2.47
N SER A 121 -11.67 -4.79 -2.52
CA SER A 121 -12.16 -3.94 -1.43
C SER A 121 -12.30 -4.71 -0.11
N SER A 122 -12.91 -5.89 -0.16
CA SER A 122 -13.08 -6.75 1.02
C SER A 122 -11.73 -7.20 1.59
N LEU A 123 -10.78 -7.60 0.75
CA LEU A 123 -9.43 -7.99 1.18
C LEU A 123 -8.65 -6.83 1.79
N LEU A 124 -8.69 -5.64 1.16
CA LEU A 124 -8.10 -4.42 1.71
C LEU A 124 -8.72 -4.06 3.06
N SER A 125 -10.04 -4.14 3.17
CA SER A 125 -10.76 -3.85 4.41
C SER A 125 -10.35 -4.79 5.53
N GLN A 126 -10.28 -6.10 5.25
CA GLN A 126 -9.80 -7.09 6.21
C GLN A 126 -8.35 -6.82 6.64
N TYR A 127 -7.47 -6.47 5.69
CA TYR A 127 -6.09 -6.12 5.99
C TYR A 127 -5.99 -4.89 6.90
N ILE A 128 -6.69 -3.81 6.54
CA ILE A 128 -6.72 -2.55 7.30
C ILE A 128 -7.21 -2.79 8.73
N VAL A 129 -8.24 -3.62 8.93
CA VAL A 129 -8.72 -3.95 10.28
C VAL A 129 -7.70 -4.80 11.05
N GLY A 130 -7.07 -5.77 10.39
CA GLY A 130 -6.17 -6.73 11.03
C GLY A 130 -4.79 -6.17 11.38
N THR A 131 -4.32 -5.14 10.68
CA THR A 131 -2.96 -4.61 10.88
C THR A 131 -2.84 -3.62 12.03
N THR A 132 -1.88 -3.86 12.93
CA THR A 132 -1.55 -2.98 14.06
C THR A 132 -0.29 -2.13 13.81
N VAL A 133 0.41 -2.40 12.70
CA VAL A 133 1.71 -1.80 12.38
C VAL A 133 1.68 -0.84 11.19
N LEU A 134 0.68 -0.94 10.32
CA LEU A 134 0.53 -0.06 9.16
C LEU A 134 0.45 1.41 9.62
N ARG A 135 1.35 2.25 9.10
CA ARG A 135 1.45 3.68 9.40
C ARG A 135 1.07 4.54 8.21
N GLU A 136 1.33 4.06 7.00
CA GLU A 136 1.07 4.78 5.77
C GLU A 136 0.26 3.90 4.81
N LEU A 137 -0.90 4.41 4.39
CA LEU A 137 -1.78 3.76 3.44
C LEU A 137 -2.01 4.70 2.27
N VAL A 138 -1.61 4.28 1.08
CA VAL A 138 -1.85 4.99 -0.18
C VAL A 138 -2.69 4.10 -1.08
N LEU A 139 -3.90 4.57 -1.40
CA LEU A 139 -4.79 3.96 -2.37
C LEU A 139 -5.00 4.99 -3.49
N ASN A 140 -4.64 4.65 -4.71
CA ASN A 140 -4.70 5.55 -5.84
C ASN A 140 -5.25 4.81 -7.06
N PHE A 141 -6.51 5.01 -7.39
CA PHE A 141 -7.13 4.37 -8.56
C PHE A 141 -7.30 5.41 -9.68
N GLY A 142 -7.40 4.95 -10.92
CA GLY A 142 -7.70 5.84 -12.03
C GLY A 142 -9.15 6.34 -12.01
N TYR A 143 -9.41 7.36 -12.82
CA TYR A 143 -10.70 8.04 -12.85
C TYR A 143 -11.69 7.29 -13.74
N VAL A 144 -12.48 6.41 -13.12
CA VAL A 144 -13.56 5.71 -13.82
C VAL A 144 -14.73 6.66 -14.06
N SER A 145 -15.33 6.59 -15.25
CA SER A 145 -16.52 7.37 -15.61
C SER A 145 -17.69 7.04 -14.66
N GLU A 146 -18.47 8.06 -14.25
CA GLU A 146 -19.59 7.96 -13.30
C GLU A 146 -20.59 6.83 -13.60
N LYS A 147 -20.65 6.36 -14.85
CA LYS A 147 -21.63 5.37 -15.33
C LYS A 147 -21.29 3.92 -14.96
N ASP A 148 -20.04 3.63 -14.63
CA ASP A 148 -19.54 2.26 -14.45
C ASP A 148 -19.15 1.95 -13.00
N VAL A 149 -19.41 2.88 -12.07
CA VAL A 149 -18.88 2.80 -10.71
C VAL A 149 -19.89 2.18 -9.75
N ASP A 150 -19.60 0.95 -9.34
CA ASP A 150 -20.10 0.44 -8.06
C ASP A 150 -19.46 1.32 -6.98
N ARG A 151 -20.30 2.06 -6.23
CA ARG A 151 -19.87 3.11 -5.29
C ARG A 151 -18.76 2.56 -4.38
N ALA A 152 -17.72 3.37 -4.12
CA ALA A 152 -16.62 2.97 -3.26
C ALA A 152 -17.17 2.37 -1.96
N ASP A 153 -16.70 1.16 -1.70
CA ASP A 153 -17.31 0.27 -0.73
C ASP A 153 -17.28 0.91 0.66
N ARG A 154 -18.45 1.12 1.24
CA ARG A 154 -18.59 1.60 2.63
C ARG A 154 -17.81 0.71 3.60
N THR A 155 -17.57 -0.55 3.24
CA THR A 155 -16.71 -1.48 3.97
C THR A 155 -15.28 -0.95 4.14
N LEU A 156 -14.72 -0.29 3.13
CA LEU A 156 -13.39 0.30 3.19
C LEU A 156 -13.34 1.46 4.20
N VAL A 157 -14.31 2.37 4.15
CA VAL A 157 -14.39 3.49 5.10
C VAL A 157 -14.63 2.98 6.52
N GLN A 158 -15.47 1.96 6.68
CA GLN A 158 -15.70 1.31 7.96
C GLN A 158 -14.42 0.65 8.50
N ALA A 159 -13.64 -0.03 7.65
CA ALA A 159 -12.35 -0.59 8.04
C ALA A 159 -11.38 0.50 8.52
N LEU A 160 -11.28 1.62 7.79
CA LEU A 160 -10.48 2.77 8.20
C LEU A 160 -10.92 3.33 9.56
N SER A 161 -12.23 3.39 9.83
CA SER A 161 -12.79 3.84 11.11
C SER A 161 -12.44 2.95 12.31
N LEU A 162 -12.12 1.68 12.06
CA LEU A 162 -11.73 0.71 13.08
C LEU A 162 -10.21 0.66 13.27
N ASN A 163 -9.44 1.07 12.25
CA ASN A 163 -7.99 1.07 12.33
C ASN A 163 -7.49 2.16 13.32
N ARG A 164 -6.45 1.81 14.08
CA ARG A 164 -5.82 2.67 15.10
C ARG A 164 -4.31 2.79 14.91
N SER A 165 -3.79 2.35 13.77
CA SER A 165 -2.37 2.30 13.47
C SER A 165 -1.95 3.31 12.41
N ILE A 166 -2.82 3.59 11.43
CA ILE A 166 -2.59 4.49 10.30
C ILE A 166 -2.38 5.92 10.77
N ARG A 167 -1.38 6.56 10.19
CA ARG A 167 -0.91 7.92 10.48
C ARG A 167 -0.97 8.83 9.26
N LYS A 168 -0.66 8.26 8.11
CA LYS A 168 -0.77 8.90 6.81
C LYS A 168 -1.76 8.14 5.94
N LEU A 169 -2.77 8.84 5.43
CA LEU A 169 -3.82 8.26 4.61
C LEU A 169 -3.95 9.07 3.32
N SER A 170 -3.65 8.44 2.19
CA SER A 170 -3.91 9.01 0.86
C SER A 170 -4.92 8.14 0.14
N ILE A 171 -6.06 8.70 -0.25
CA ILE A 171 -7.09 8.00 -1.03
C ILE A 171 -7.46 8.84 -2.25
N LYS A 172 -7.10 8.38 -3.44
CA LYS A 172 -7.35 9.05 -4.71
C LYS A 172 -8.06 8.13 -5.69
N GLY A 173 -8.91 8.71 -6.53
CA GLY A 173 -9.73 7.96 -7.50
C GLY A 173 -10.76 7.02 -6.89
N CYS A 174 -10.94 7.03 -5.56
CA CYS A 174 -12.04 6.31 -4.93
C CYS A 174 -13.33 7.14 -5.04
N TRP A 175 -14.36 6.53 -5.62
CA TRP A 175 -15.67 7.14 -5.80
C TRP A 175 -16.55 7.03 -4.56
N PHE A 176 -16.43 7.96 -3.63
CA PHE A 176 -17.34 8.05 -2.47
C PHE A 176 -18.59 8.86 -2.82
N ASP A 177 -19.76 8.32 -2.49
CA ASP A 177 -20.98 9.12 -2.43
C ASP A 177 -20.93 10.11 -1.25
N GLU A 178 -21.92 11.01 -1.15
CA GLU A 178 -21.99 12.01 -0.07
C GLU A 178 -21.87 11.35 1.31
N THR A 179 -22.60 10.27 1.55
CA THR A 179 -22.52 9.48 2.79
C THR A 179 -21.12 8.90 3.02
N GLY A 180 -20.48 8.35 1.99
CA GLY A 180 -19.11 7.85 2.07
C GLY A 180 -18.10 8.95 2.42
N CYS A 181 -18.27 10.15 1.86
CA CYS A 181 -17.45 11.32 2.18
C CYS A 181 -17.67 11.79 3.62
N GLU A 182 -18.91 11.82 4.09
CA GLU A 182 -19.23 12.13 5.48
C GLU A 182 -18.61 11.14 6.46
N MET A 183 -18.65 9.84 6.15
CA MET A 183 -18.02 8.80 6.95
C MET A 183 -16.49 8.93 6.93
N LEU A 184 -15.90 9.23 5.77
CA LEU A 184 -14.46 9.44 5.67
C LEU A 184 -14.02 10.68 6.46
N ALA A 185 -14.81 11.75 6.44
CA ALA A 185 -14.58 12.92 7.28
C ALA A 185 -14.59 12.54 8.77
N ASP A 186 -15.58 11.76 9.22
CA ASP A 186 -15.66 11.27 10.60
C ASP A 186 -14.43 10.42 10.97
N VAL A 187 -13.97 9.54 10.06
CA VAL A 187 -12.75 8.76 10.26
C VAL A 187 -11.56 9.67 10.57
N VAL A 188 -11.36 10.71 9.76
CA VAL A 188 -10.21 11.62 9.91
C VAL A 188 -10.37 12.48 11.17
N GLN A 189 -11.56 13.04 11.40
CA GLN A 189 -11.83 13.95 12.52
C GLN A 189 -11.72 13.26 13.89
N TYR A 190 -12.19 12.01 13.99
CA TYR A 190 -12.18 11.26 15.25
C TYR A 190 -10.98 10.33 15.41
N SER A 191 -10.15 10.16 14.37
CA SER A 191 -8.90 9.42 14.50
C SER A 191 -7.93 10.16 15.41
N ARG A 192 -7.27 9.42 16.29
CA ARG A 192 -6.21 9.94 17.15
C ARG A 192 -4.81 9.75 16.56
N THR A 193 -4.72 9.07 15.42
CA THR A 193 -3.44 8.66 14.84
C THR A 193 -3.17 9.27 13.49
N ILE A 194 -4.21 9.57 12.70
CA ILE A 194 -4.08 10.21 11.39
C ILE A 194 -3.71 11.68 11.61
N TYR A 195 -2.56 12.09 11.07
CA TYR A 195 -2.11 13.49 11.07
C TYR A 195 -1.79 14.01 9.66
N ASP A 196 -1.78 13.12 8.68
CA ASP A 196 -1.54 13.43 7.27
C ASP A 196 -2.64 12.75 6.46
N PHE A 197 -3.49 13.56 5.83
CA PHE A 197 -4.64 13.09 5.08
C PHE A 197 -4.69 13.80 3.73
N CYS A 198 -4.73 13.01 2.67
CA CYS A 198 -4.94 13.46 1.31
C CYS A 198 -6.09 12.66 0.72
N CYS A 199 -7.09 13.33 0.17
CA CYS A 199 -8.16 12.67 -0.56
C CYS A 199 -8.52 13.45 -1.81
N GLU A 200 -8.86 12.71 -2.85
CA GLU A 200 -9.38 13.23 -4.09
C GLU A 200 -10.75 12.60 -4.32
N VAL A 201 -11.81 13.41 -4.22
CA VAL A 201 -13.19 12.96 -4.38
C VAL A 201 -13.77 13.48 -5.70
N SER A 202 -14.63 12.67 -6.32
CA SER A 202 -14.99 12.78 -7.73
C SER A 202 -15.94 13.94 -8.06
N THR A 203 -16.90 14.26 -7.19
CA THR A 203 -17.91 15.29 -7.45
C THR A 203 -17.65 16.58 -6.67
N GLU A 204 -18.23 17.70 -7.13
CA GLU A 204 -18.16 18.97 -6.41
C GLU A 204 -18.92 18.90 -5.09
N GLU A 205 -20.08 18.26 -5.07
CA GLU A 205 -20.93 18.08 -3.88
C GLU A 205 -20.20 17.26 -2.81
N SER A 206 -19.59 16.14 -3.19
CA SER A 206 -18.77 15.32 -2.29
C SER A 206 -17.56 16.08 -1.74
N ARG A 207 -16.91 16.92 -2.57
CA ARG A 207 -15.82 17.80 -2.11
C ARG A 207 -16.31 18.80 -1.07
N ILE A 208 -17.44 19.46 -1.33
CA ILE A 208 -18.03 20.43 -0.40
C ILE A 208 -18.40 19.75 0.93
N ALA A 209 -19.08 18.60 0.88
CA ALA A 209 -19.46 17.83 2.06
C ALA A 209 -18.25 17.40 2.91
N LEU A 210 -17.19 16.90 2.27
CA LEU A 210 -15.95 16.53 2.94
C LEU A 210 -15.27 17.74 3.59
N ILE A 211 -15.13 18.85 2.87
CA ILE A 211 -14.49 20.07 3.39
C ILE A 211 -15.29 20.67 4.55
N GLN A 212 -16.62 20.77 4.42
CA GLN A 212 -17.49 21.34 5.46
C GLN A 212 -17.40 20.59 6.78
N LYS A 213 -17.11 19.29 6.74
CA LYS A 213 -17.04 18.45 7.93
C LYS A 213 -15.64 18.38 8.55
N LEU A 214 -14.60 18.68 7.77
CA LEU A 214 -13.21 18.74 8.23
C LEU A 214 -12.80 20.12 8.79
N LEU A 215 -13.53 21.18 8.46
CA LEU A 215 -13.34 22.54 8.99
C LEU A 215 -14.14 22.79 10.27
#